data_AF-A0A2Z6RE74-F1
#
_entry.id   AF-A0A2Z6RE74-F1
#
_cell.length_a   1.000
_cell.length_b   1.000
_cell.length_c   1.000
_cell.angle_alpha   90.00
_cell.angle_beta   90.00
_cell.angle_gamma   90.00
#
_symmetry.space_group_name_H-M   'P 1'
#
loop_
_entity.id
_entity.type
_entity.pdbx_description
1 polymer ?
#
loop_
_entity_poly.entity_id
_entity_poly.type
_entity_poly.pdbx_seq_one_letter_code
_entity_poly.pdbx_strand_id
1 'polypeptide(L)'
;MQFLSKRLSNYTVFSSSLDTSQHIRSSGGVSLFIENSLAPHVHTYTSHSSRLLSVDLYFKGNIKLRIFVVYIPPTSDQALRDSTIDLLIHALSDTKRLGFHHAICGDFNMHLDHFYPIFFNQPQIASKRIHRLFNFLLSNGYVDFTPVNFSDSLGTFYRANIITRIDYIWSCPLLKSFLLTSIISDACDSSLSDHNPVITYFDSSLLRSSIKLARARQLKRRTRRIFLLDSVSPALNDHTPKLPKDLETLVQYYRFLNRVLHSIRLLRKYLHSFSSSHDRKWSIYLIRLGNIFHLYKSCFSTIPVLPTTLSSCRADNFKHIFDILSHSSSLLRGLHLKEKEYQDLSIKSHIEKRDLNFDTDISSFINSALSRSRRRIVLDRVFIDHPTAPRLLTDPLDISDAVVTHFQNAVPIKSIPPLHLSALPDRWRSEYSPMDSVSPVIYDSPYLPLPWKNG
;
A
#
# COMPACT_ATOMS: atom_id res chain seq x y z
N MET A 1 -19.37 18.87 -12.43
CA MET A 1 -18.79 17.50 -12.45
C MET A 1 -19.08 16.72 -13.75
N GLN A 2 -20.33 16.55 -14.19
CA GLN A 2 -20.65 15.80 -15.44
C GLN A 2 -20.00 16.36 -16.74
N PHE A 3 -19.58 17.63 -16.74
CA PHE A 3 -18.89 18.23 -17.89
C PHE A 3 -17.39 17.84 -17.97
N LEU A 4 -16.77 17.55 -16.82
CA LEU A 4 -15.35 17.15 -16.75
C LEU A 4 -15.13 15.69 -17.16
N SER A 5 -16.12 14.81 -16.92
CA SER A 5 -16.01 13.39 -17.29
C SER A 5 -15.84 13.15 -18.79
N LYS A 6 -16.32 14.06 -19.64
CA LYS A 6 -16.17 13.97 -21.09
C LYS A 6 -14.80 14.40 -21.62
N ARG A 7 -13.97 15.07 -20.80
CA ARG A 7 -12.69 15.66 -21.22
C ARG A 7 -11.46 14.89 -20.74
N LEU A 8 -11.62 13.94 -19.81
CA LEU A 8 -10.52 13.17 -19.23
C LEU A 8 -10.59 11.72 -19.70
N SER A 9 -10.09 11.45 -20.92
CA SER A 9 -10.12 10.12 -21.54
C SER A 9 -9.37 9.03 -20.76
N ASN A 10 -8.41 9.43 -19.92
CA ASN A 10 -7.58 8.51 -19.12
C ASN A 10 -8.25 8.03 -17.81
N TYR A 11 -9.48 8.47 -17.52
CA TYR A 11 -10.18 8.16 -16.28
C TYR A 11 -11.57 7.57 -16.53
N THR A 12 -11.92 6.61 -15.69
CA THR A 12 -13.28 6.10 -15.54
C THR A 12 -13.94 6.83 -14.38
N VAL A 13 -15.17 7.32 -14.58
CA VAL A 13 -15.87 8.18 -13.63
C VAL A 13 -17.07 7.46 -13.02
N PHE A 14 -17.13 7.45 -11.70
CA PHE A 14 -18.26 6.94 -10.90
C PHE A 14 -18.91 8.11 -10.19
N SER A 15 -20.23 8.26 -10.29
CA SER A 15 -20.96 9.38 -9.68
C SER A 15 -22.13 8.88 -8.86
N SER A 16 -22.46 9.61 -7.79
CA SER A 16 -23.71 9.38 -7.05
C SER A 16 -24.93 9.78 -7.87
N SER A 17 -26.04 9.07 -7.67
CA SER A 17 -27.34 9.46 -8.21
C SER A 17 -27.82 10.75 -7.55
N LEU A 18 -28.23 11.73 -8.36
CA LEU A 18 -28.82 12.96 -7.86
C LEU A 18 -30.26 12.70 -7.42
N ASP A 19 -30.65 13.28 -6.29
CA ASP A 19 -32.05 13.25 -5.86
C ASP A 19 -32.84 14.31 -6.65
N THR A 20 -33.71 13.86 -7.55
CA THR A 20 -34.56 14.71 -8.38
C THR A 20 -35.95 14.93 -7.77
N SER A 21 -36.25 14.34 -6.61
CA SER A 21 -37.59 14.41 -6.00
C SER A 21 -37.91 15.77 -5.36
N GLN A 22 -36.88 16.53 -4.97
CA GLN A 22 -37.05 17.89 -4.48
C GLN A 22 -36.85 18.89 -5.63
N HIS A 23 -37.94 19.43 -6.16
CA HIS A 23 -37.97 20.45 -7.23
C HIS A 23 -37.27 21.78 -6.88
N ILE A 24 -36.58 21.87 -5.74
CA ILE A 24 -35.88 23.06 -5.26
C ILE A 24 -34.48 22.63 -4.78
N ARG A 25 -33.48 22.86 -5.64
CA ARG A 25 -32.03 22.83 -5.34
C ARG A 25 -31.43 21.48 -4.89
N SER A 26 -31.33 20.51 -5.80
CA SER A 26 -30.38 19.39 -5.62
C SER A 26 -28.93 19.86 -5.82
N SER A 27 -28.38 20.60 -4.87
CA SER A 27 -26.97 21.06 -4.85
C SER A 27 -25.96 19.97 -4.44
N GLY A 28 -26.37 18.69 -4.53
CA GLY A 28 -25.54 17.53 -4.21
C GLY A 28 -24.82 16.96 -5.43
N GLY A 29 -24.02 15.93 -5.22
CA GLY A 29 -23.31 15.20 -6.27
C GLY A 29 -21.84 15.00 -5.93
N VAL A 30 -21.47 13.76 -5.67
CA VAL A 30 -20.07 13.34 -5.51
C VAL A 30 -19.66 12.45 -6.68
N SER A 31 -18.42 12.59 -7.13
CA SER A 31 -17.84 11.75 -8.17
C SER A 31 -16.45 11.28 -7.78
N LEU A 32 -16.10 10.06 -8.18
CA LEU A 32 -14.78 9.48 -8.06
C LEU A 32 -14.22 9.20 -9.46
N PHE A 33 -13.04 9.71 -9.73
CA PHE A 33 -12.29 9.47 -10.96
C PHE A 33 -11.21 8.43 -10.67
N ILE A 34 -11.20 7.33 -11.41
CA ILE A 34 -10.21 6.26 -11.27
C ILE A 34 -9.47 6.16 -12.60
N GLU A 35 -8.13 6.20 -12.56
CA GLU A 35 -7.32 6.03 -13.77
C GLU A 35 -7.67 4.70 -14.45
N ASN A 36 -7.73 4.68 -15.79
CA ASN A 36 -8.12 3.50 -16.56
C ASN A 36 -7.25 2.27 -16.28
N SER A 37 -6.01 2.46 -15.81
CA SER A 37 -5.12 1.38 -15.35
C SER A 37 -5.70 0.60 -14.16
N LEU A 38 -6.48 1.26 -13.30
CA LEU A 38 -7.12 0.70 -12.11
C LEU A 38 -8.60 0.35 -12.31
N ALA A 39 -9.23 0.86 -13.38
CA ALA A 39 -10.64 0.60 -13.68
C ALA A 39 -11.00 -0.91 -13.76
N PRO A 40 -10.17 -1.81 -14.33
CA PRO A 40 -10.44 -3.26 -14.31
C PRO A 40 -10.50 -3.89 -12.91
N HIS A 41 -9.98 -3.20 -11.90
CA HIS A 41 -10.06 -3.65 -10.51
C HIS A 41 -11.37 -3.25 -9.83
N VAL A 42 -12.14 -2.34 -10.40
CA VAL A 42 -13.43 -1.92 -9.86
C VAL A 42 -14.47 -3.02 -10.08
N HIS A 43 -15.06 -3.53 -9.01
CA HIS A 43 -16.07 -4.59 -9.08
C HIS A 43 -17.47 -4.10 -8.75
N THR A 44 -17.58 -3.16 -7.81
CA THR A 44 -18.86 -2.68 -7.33
C THR A 44 -18.75 -1.20 -7.04
N TYR A 45 -19.77 -0.44 -7.44
CA TYR A 45 -19.95 0.94 -7.03
C TYR A 45 -21.33 1.06 -6.37
N THR A 46 -21.44 1.87 -5.33
CA THR A 46 -22.69 2.05 -4.58
C THR A 46 -22.90 3.52 -4.29
N SER A 47 -23.96 4.07 -4.87
CA SER A 47 -24.47 5.41 -4.52
C SER A 47 -25.39 5.27 -3.32
N HIS A 48 -24.89 5.53 -2.11
CA HIS A 48 -25.68 5.47 -0.87
C HIS A 48 -26.66 6.64 -0.76
N SER A 49 -26.26 7.80 -1.28
CA SER A 49 -27.09 8.99 -1.44
C SER A 49 -26.45 9.90 -2.49
N SER A 50 -27.07 11.04 -2.79
CA SER A 50 -26.48 12.08 -3.66
C SER A 50 -25.18 12.69 -3.12
N ARG A 51 -24.79 12.35 -1.88
CA ARG A 51 -23.63 12.91 -1.16
C ARG A 51 -22.68 11.87 -0.60
N LEU A 52 -22.97 10.58 -0.80
CA LEU A 52 -22.13 9.48 -0.33
C LEU A 52 -22.03 8.39 -1.39
N LEU A 53 -20.82 8.20 -1.89
CA LEU A 53 -20.47 7.19 -2.89
C LEU A 53 -19.40 6.26 -2.30
N SER A 54 -19.50 4.96 -2.57
CA SER A 54 -18.41 4.02 -2.32
C SER A 54 -18.06 3.22 -3.57
N VAL A 55 -16.76 3.02 -3.81
CA VAL A 55 -16.27 2.21 -4.92
C VAL A 55 -15.31 1.13 -4.40
N ASP A 56 -15.55 -0.10 -4.83
CA ASP A 56 -14.83 -1.29 -4.42
C ASP A 56 -13.83 -1.73 -5.48
N LEU A 57 -12.57 -1.78 -5.08
CA LEU A 57 -11.47 -2.29 -5.87
C LEU A 57 -10.95 -3.61 -5.29
N TYR A 58 -10.79 -4.62 -6.15
CA TYR A 58 -10.24 -5.91 -5.79
C TYR A 58 -8.92 -6.15 -6.51
N PHE A 59 -7.89 -6.41 -5.72
CA PHE A 59 -6.54 -6.68 -6.21
C PHE A 59 -6.14 -8.14 -5.97
N LYS A 60 -5.07 -8.55 -6.66
CA LYS A 60 -4.54 -9.91 -6.56
C LYS A 60 -4.19 -10.26 -5.10
N GLY A 61 -4.44 -11.53 -4.77
CA GLY A 61 -4.21 -12.10 -3.44
C GLY A 61 -5.15 -11.58 -2.34
N ASN A 62 -6.41 -11.36 -2.72
CA ASN A 62 -7.54 -11.09 -1.82
C ASN A 62 -7.41 -9.77 -1.06
N ILE A 63 -6.81 -8.76 -1.70
CA ILE A 63 -6.74 -7.41 -1.16
C ILE A 63 -7.98 -6.67 -1.65
N LYS A 64 -8.81 -6.25 -0.69
CA LYS A 64 -10.04 -5.49 -0.94
C LYS A 64 -9.83 -4.06 -0.47
N LEU A 65 -10.05 -3.11 -1.36
CA LEU A 65 -9.96 -1.67 -1.10
C LEU A 65 -11.31 -1.02 -1.39
N ARG A 66 -11.83 -0.23 -0.46
CA ARG A 66 -13.05 0.57 -0.67
C ARG A 66 -12.74 2.05 -0.45
N ILE A 67 -13.09 2.88 -1.42
CA ILE A 67 -12.95 4.33 -1.31
C ILE A 67 -14.34 4.94 -1.13
N PHE A 68 -14.51 5.71 -0.05
CA PHE A 68 -15.70 6.51 0.19
C PHE A 68 -15.45 7.95 -0.23
N VAL A 69 -16.34 8.52 -1.04
CA VAL A 69 -16.40 9.95 -1.32
C VAL A 69 -17.64 10.51 -0.64
N VAL A 70 -17.47 11.50 0.23
CA VAL A 70 -18.55 12.10 1.00
C VAL A 70 -18.56 13.62 0.88
N TYR A 71 -19.75 14.20 0.80
CA TYR A 71 -19.97 15.63 0.97
C TYR A 71 -20.97 15.86 2.09
N ILE A 72 -20.47 16.15 3.29
CA ILE A 72 -21.33 16.38 4.46
C ILE A 72 -21.90 17.80 4.36
N PRO A 73 -23.24 17.96 4.40
CA PRO A 73 -23.87 19.28 4.36
C PRO A 73 -23.39 20.21 5.48
N PRO A 74 -23.37 21.54 5.23
CA PRO A 74 -23.13 22.52 6.27
C PRO A 74 -24.22 22.49 7.34
N THR A 75 -23.96 23.14 8.47
CA THR A 75 -24.88 23.17 9.63
C THR A 75 -26.24 23.83 9.36
N SER A 76 -26.42 24.49 8.23
CA SER A 76 -27.70 25.06 7.81
C SER A 76 -28.76 24.01 7.50
N ASP A 77 -28.36 22.78 7.13
CA ASP A 77 -29.27 21.65 6.89
C ASP A 77 -28.92 20.48 7.82
N GLN A 78 -29.31 20.62 9.08
CA GLN A 78 -28.96 19.68 10.14
C GLN A 78 -29.55 18.28 9.92
N ALA A 79 -30.76 18.18 9.35
CA ALA A 79 -31.43 16.90 9.13
C ALA A 79 -30.71 16.07 8.06
N LEU A 80 -30.39 16.67 6.91
CA LEU A 80 -29.63 16.00 5.85
C LEU A 80 -28.20 15.71 6.28
N ARG A 81 -27.60 16.62 7.05
CA ARG A 81 -26.28 16.42 7.65
C ARG A 81 -26.28 15.18 8.55
N ASP A 82 -27.29 15.07 9.41
CA ASP A 82 -27.36 13.96 10.35
C ASP A 82 -27.61 12.62 9.66
N SER A 83 -28.51 12.56 8.67
CA SER A 83 -28.75 11.34 7.89
C SER A 83 -27.50 10.91 7.10
N THR A 84 -26.77 11.86 6.51
CA THR A 84 -25.53 11.59 5.78
C THR A 84 -24.44 11.00 6.69
N ILE A 85 -24.28 11.56 7.90
CA ILE A 85 -23.33 11.06 8.90
C ILE A 85 -23.71 9.65 9.36
N ASP A 86 -25.00 9.39 9.61
CA ASP A 86 -25.47 8.09 10.09
C ASP A 86 -25.28 7.00 9.01
N LEU A 87 -25.57 7.32 7.74
CA LEU A 87 -25.29 6.46 6.60
C LEU A 87 -23.79 6.15 6.45
N LEU A 88 -22.93 7.16 6.59
CA LEU A 88 -21.49 6.97 6.51
C LEU A 88 -20.98 6.04 7.63
N ILE A 89 -21.40 6.26 8.88
CA ILE A 89 -21.00 5.42 10.01
C ILE A 89 -21.45 3.96 9.83
N HIS A 90 -22.68 3.76 9.35
CA HIS A 90 -23.19 2.42 9.03
C HIS A 90 -22.35 1.74 7.95
N ALA A 91 -22.12 2.43 6.82
CA ALA A 91 -21.33 1.91 5.72
C ALA A 91 -19.89 1.58 6.11
N LEU A 92 -19.28 2.40 6.99
CA LEU A 92 -17.93 2.14 7.53
C LEU A 92 -17.90 0.92 8.45
N SER A 93 -18.91 0.76 9.29
CA SER A 93 -19.02 -0.39 10.20
C SER A 93 -19.14 -1.69 9.41
N ASP A 94 -19.97 -1.71 8.36
CA ASP A 94 -20.10 -2.86 7.46
C ASP A 94 -18.80 -3.14 6.70
N THR A 95 -18.14 -2.10 6.19
CA THR A 95 -16.88 -2.23 5.46
C THR A 95 -15.76 -2.80 6.34
N LYS A 96 -15.70 -2.36 7.59
CA LYS A 96 -14.79 -2.91 8.61
C LYS A 96 -15.09 -4.39 8.87
N ARG A 97 -16.37 -4.77 9.02
CA ARG A 97 -16.79 -6.17 9.20
C ARG A 97 -16.38 -7.05 8.02
N LEU A 98 -16.45 -6.52 6.80
CA LEU A 98 -16.06 -7.23 5.57
C LEU A 98 -14.54 -7.29 5.33
N GLY A 99 -13.73 -6.67 6.20
CA GLY A 99 -12.27 -6.74 6.15
C GLY A 99 -11.63 -5.95 5.02
N PHE A 100 -12.29 -4.88 4.56
CA PHE A 100 -11.73 -4.00 3.52
C PHE A 100 -10.68 -3.04 4.11
N HIS A 101 -9.59 -2.84 3.37
CA HIS A 101 -8.83 -1.60 3.46
C HIS A 101 -9.74 -0.49 2.95
N HIS A 102 -9.81 0.65 3.62
CA HIS A 102 -10.68 1.72 3.15
C HIS A 102 -10.21 3.10 3.58
N ALA A 103 -10.55 4.06 2.74
CA ALA A 103 -10.34 5.48 2.94
C ALA A 103 -11.65 6.24 2.74
N ILE A 104 -11.78 7.37 3.41
CA ILE A 104 -12.89 8.31 3.27
C ILE A 104 -12.28 9.64 2.86
N CYS A 105 -12.75 10.22 1.76
CA CYS A 105 -12.32 11.52 1.31
C CYS A 105 -13.51 12.42 0.98
N GLY A 106 -13.30 13.72 1.10
CA GLY A 106 -14.23 14.76 0.66
C GLY A 106 -14.37 15.88 1.67
N ASP A 107 -15.39 16.71 1.44
CA ASP A 107 -15.71 17.87 2.27
C ASP A 107 -16.62 17.46 3.43
N PHE A 108 -16.15 17.66 4.65
CA PHE A 108 -16.86 17.31 5.87
C PHE A 108 -17.66 18.48 6.44
N ASN A 109 -17.41 19.72 6.02
CA ASN A 109 -17.95 20.94 6.65
C ASN A 109 -17.84 20.91 8.20
N MET A 110 -16.72 20.36 8.70
CA MET A 110 -16.46 20.17 10.13
C MET A 110 -15.00 20.49 10.45
N HIS A 111 -14.77 21.07 11.62
CA HIS A 111 -13.42 21.47 12.07
C HIS A 111 -12.84 20.43 13.04
N LEU A 112 -11.92 19.60 12.56
CA LEU A 112 -11.26 18.57 13.37
C LEU A 112 -10.40 19.18 14.48
N ASP A 113 -9.76 20.31 14.21
CA ASP A 113 -8.84 20.95 15.15
C ASP A 113 -9.56 21.48 16.39
N HIS A 114 -10.82 21.93 16.23
CA HIS A 114 -11.70 22.29 17.36
C HIS A 114 -12.20 21.07 18.15
N PHE A 115 -12.21 19.89 17.51
CA PHE A 115 -12.70 18.67 18.14
C PHE A 115 -11.64 17.96 18.99
N TYR A 116 -10.35 18.07 18.65
CA TYR A 116 -9.29 17.41 19.43
C TYR A 116 -9.32 17.71 20.94
N PRO A 117 -9.43 18.98 21.39
CA PRO A 117 -9.54 19.27 22.82
C PRO A 117 -10.76 18.63 23.47
N ILE A 118 -11.90 18.58 22.78
CA ILE A 118 -13.14 17.96 23.27
C ILE A 118 -12.94 16.46 23.41
N PHE A 119 -12.37 15.80 22.40
CA PHE A 119 -12.12 14.37 22.40
C PHE A 119 -11.19 13.93 23.55
N PHE A 120 -10.10 14.66 23.79
CA PHE A 120 -9.12 14.28 24.81
C PHE A 120 -9.50 14.70 26.24
N ASN A 121 -10.19 15.83 26.40
CA ASN A 121 -10.45 16.41 27.73
C ASN A 121 -11.91 16.26 28.20
N GLN A 122 -12.85 16.01 27.29
CA GLN A 122 -14.30 16.01 27.58
C GLN A 122 -15.02 14.83 26.89
N PRO A 123 -14.72 13.56 27.26
CA PRO A 123 -15.23 12.39 26.57
C PRO A 123 -16.77 12.28 26.57
N GLN A 124 -17.43 12.80 27.61
CA GLN A 124 -18.89 12.85 27.70
C GLN A 124 -19.53 13.82 26.69
N ILE A 125 -18.79 14.85 26.26
CA ILE A 125 -19.23 15.78 25.22
C ILE A 125 -18.84 15.25 23.84
N ALA A 126 -17.67 14.61 23.73
CA ALA A 126 -17.21 13.98 22.50
C ALA A 126 -18.17 12.89 21.98
N SER A 127 -18.84 12.17 22.88
CA SER A 127 -19.83 11.13 22.53
C SER A 127 -21.19 11.68 22.07
N LYS A 128 -21.44 13.00 22.19
CA LYS A 128 -22.71 13.60 21.77
C LYS A 128 -22.93 13.50 20.27
N ARG A 129 -24.21 13.51 19.88
CA ARG A 129 -24.65 13.36 18.48
C ARG A 129 -23.93 14.30 17.51
N ILE A 130 -23.67 15.55 17.89
CA ILE A 130 -23.01 16.55 17.04
C ILE A 130 -21.56 16.16 16.64
N HIS A 131 -20.87 15.40 17.48
CA HIS A 131 -19.47 14.99 17.29
C HIS A 131 -19.30 13.51 16.90
N ARG A 132 -20.40 12.78 16.74
CA ARG A 132 -20.40 11.32 16.60
C ARG A 132 -19.52 10.79 15.48
N LEU A 133 -19.38 11.52 14.37
CA LEU A 133 -18.52 11.09 13.26
C LEU A 133 -17.04 11.09 13.65
N PHE A 134 -16.51 12.23 14.11
CA PHE A 134 -15.11 12.29 14.53
C PHE A 134 -14.84 11.41 15.75
N ASN A 135 -15.79 11.33 16.68
CA ASN A 135 -15.70 10.40 17.80
C ASN A 135 -15.59 8.95 17.32
N PHE A 136 -16.44 8.53 16.36
CA PHE A 136 -16.39 7.20 15.75
C PHE A 136 -15.04 6.94 15.07
N LEU A 137 -14.57 7.88 14.24
CA LEU A 137 -13.31 7.74 13.49
C LEU A 137 -12.11 7.60 14.44
N LEU A 138 -11.95 8.53 15.39
CA LEU A 138 -10.85 8.50 16.34
C LEU A 138 -10.91 7.28 17.26
N SER A 139 -12.08 6.93 17.79
CA SER A 139 -12.25 5.76 18.67
C SER A 139 -12.00 4.44 17.96
N ASN A 140 -12.18 4.38 16.63
CA ASN A 140 -11.89 3.21 15.82
C ASN A 140 -10.48 3.24 15.20
N GLY A 141 -9.63 4.19 15.59
CA GLY A 141 -8.23 4.26 15.18
C GLY A 141 -8.00 4.72 13.75
N TYR A 142 -8.98 5.37 13.13
CA TYR A 142 -8.79 6.03 11.84
C TYR A 142 -7.81 7.19 12.01
N VAL A 143 -7.12 7.51 10.92
CA VAL A 143 -6.09 8.54 10.91
C VAL A 143 -6.24 9.44 9.69
N ASP A 144 -6.09 10.74 9.93
CA ASP A 144 -5.88 11.75 8.92
C ASP A 144 -4.44 12.26 9.10
N PHE A 145 -3.70 12.37 7.99
CA PHE A 145 -2.30 12.82 7.97
C PHE A 145 -2.14 14.15 7.25
N THR A 146 -3.26 14.77 6.85
CA THR A 146 -3.24 16.12 6.28
C THR A 146 -2.57 17.05 7.29
N PRO A 147 -1.51 17.78 6.90
CA PRO A 147 -0.76 18.60 7.84
C PRO A 147 -1.67 19.65 8.48
N VAL A 148 -1.59 19.76 9.81
CA VAL A 148 -2.19 20.86 10.55
C VAL A 148 -1.37 22.09 10.23
N ASN A 149 -1.95 23.03 9.46
CA ASN A 149 -1.38 24.30 8.99
C ASN A 149 0.02 24.63 9.53
N PHE A 150 1.06 24.35 8.73
CA PHE A 150 2.41 24.86 9.02
C PHE A 150 2.54 26.36 8.67
N SER A 151 1.52 26.95 8.02
CA SER A 151 1.41 28.36 7.64
C SER A 151 -0.02 28.85 7.90
N ASP A 152 -0.16 30.07 8.43
CA ASP A 152 -1.45 30.76 8.61
C ASP A 152 -2.19 31.03 7.28
N SER A 153 -1.52 30.79 6.14
CA SER A 153 -2.01 31.07 4.79
C SER A 153 -2.52 29.85 4.01
N LEU A 154 -2.32 28.62 4.48
CA LEU A 154 -2.62 27.41 3.70
C LEU A 154 -3.68 26.58 4.41
N GLY A 155 -4.87 26.46 3.81
CA GLY A 155 -5.96 25.61 4.27
C GLY A 155 -6.69 24.96 3.09
N THR A 156 -7.67 24.10 3.40
CA THR A 156 -8.44 23.40 2.36
C THR A 156 -9.62 24.20 1.86
N PHE A 157 -10.04 25.25 2.58
CA PHE A 157 -11.14 26.12 2.21
C PHE A 157 -10.80 27.59 2.47
N TYR A 158 -11.11 28.45 1.50
CA TYR A 158 -10.87 29.89 1.53
C TYR A 158 -12.16 30.66 1.24
N ARG A 159 -12.64 31.46 2.20
CA ARG A 159 -13.74 32.39 1.93
C ARG A 159 -13.65 33.63 2.79
N ALA A 160 -13.79 34.81 2.18
CA ALA A 160 -13.83 36.11 2.88
C ALA A 160 -12.66 36.29 3.88
N ASN A 161 -11.43 35.95 3.45
CA ASN A 161 -10.20 35.96 4.25
C ASN A 161 -10.17 34.98 5.44
N ILE A 162 -11.12 34.06 5.53
CA ILE A 162 -11.12 32.96 6.49
C ILE A 162 -10.57 31.72 5.80
N ILE A 163 -9.52 31.16 6.40
CA ILE A 163 -8.85 29.94 5.95
C ILE A 163 -9.19 28.84 6.94
N THR A 164 -9.83 27.77 6.45
CA THR A 164 -10.18 26.62 7.30
C THR A 164 -9.76 25.31 6.67
N ARG A 165 -9.70 24.29 7.51
CA ARG A 165 -9.53 22.89 7.12
C ARG A 165 -10.84 22.16 7.35
N ILE A 166 -11.51 21.79 6.27
CA ILE A 166 -12.80 21.07 6.28
C ILE A 166 -12.83 19.88 5.33
N ASP A 167 -11.80 19.73 4.49
CA ASP A 167 -11.60 18.59 3.60
C ASP A 167 -10.59 17.62 4.21
N TYR A 168 -10.94 16.34 4.24
CA TYR A 168 -10.11 15.33 4.93
C TYR A 168 -9.97 14.06 4.11
N ILE A 169 -8.87 13.34 4.35
CA ILE A 169 -8.66 11.97 3.89
C ILE A 169 -8.38 11.07 5.08
N TRP A 170 -9.41 10.37 5.56
CA TRP A 170 -9.30 9.43 6.67
C TRP A 170 -8.99 8.02 6.18
N SER A 171 -7.95 7.42 6.75
CA SER A 171 -7.56 6.04 6.47
C SER A 171 -7.89 5.12 7.64
N CYS A 172 -8.42 3.93 7.34
CA CYS A 172 -8.67 2.92 8.37
C CYS A 172 -7.35 2.34 8.93
N PRO A 173 -7.37 1.66 10.10
CA PRO A 173 -6.16 1.08 10.69
C PRO A 173 -5.38 0.12 9.78
N LEU A 174 -6.07 -0.62 8.91
CA LEU A 174 -5.43 -1.54 7.95
C LEU A 174 -4.71 -0.80 6.83
N LEU A 175 -5.26 0.32 6.36
CA LEU A 175 -4.70 1.12 5.29
C LEU A 175 -3.57 2.03 5.78
N LYS A 176 -3.65 2.46 7.05
CA LYS A 176 -2.68 3.34 7.73
C LYS A 176 -1.23 2.88 7.58
N SER A 177 -0.95 1.57 7.60
CA SER A 177 0.42 1.06 7.51
C SER A 177 1.10 1.36 6.18
N PHE A 178 0.32 1.69 5.15
CA PHE A 178 0.81 2.00 3.81
C PHE A 178 0.82 3.50 3.53
N LEU A 179 0.34 4.35 4.45
CA LEU A 179 0.30 5.79 4.22
C LEU A 179 1.72 6.38 4.29
N LEU A 180 2.11 7.12 3.24
CA LEU A 180 3.43 7.76 3.14
C LEU A 180 3.40 9.21 3.61
N THR A 181 2.54 10.03 3.01
CA THR A 181 2.38 11.45 3.35
C THR A 181 1.05 11.99 2.83
N SER A 182 0.62 13.14 3.33
CA SER A 182 -0.51 13.90 2.81
C SER A 182 -0.12 15.38 2.72
N ILE A 183 -0.61 16.09 1.71
CA ILE A 183 -0.33 17.51 1.45
C ILE A 183 -1.60 18.23 1.01
N ILE A 184 -1.67 19.52 1.32
CA ILE A 184 -2.64 20.44 0.72
C ILE A 184 -1.97 21.05 -0.50
N SER A 185 -2.56 20.87 -1.67
CA SER A 185 -2.10 21.48 -2.92
C SER A 185 -2.74 22.86 -3.04
N ASP A 186 -1.92 23.92 -2.97
CA ASP A 186 -2.39 25.27 -3.25
C ASP A 186 -2.66 25.38 -4.75
N ALA A 187 -3.94 25.38 -5.13
CA ALA A 187 -4.33 25.40 -6.54
C ALA A 187 -4.22 26.81 -7.15
N CYS A 188 -3.94 27.87 -6.35
CA CYS A 188 -3.81 29.29 -6.71
C CYS A 188 -4.95 29.93 -7.55
N ASP A 189 -5.88 29.13 -8.08
CA ASP A 189 -6.94 29.56 -8.98
C ASP A 189 -8.29 29.54 -8.26
N SER A 190 -8.59 30.63 -7.56
CA SER A 190 -9.87 30.84 -6.89
C SER A 190 -11.06 30.91 -7.86
N SER A 191 -10.84 30.94 -9.18
CA SER A 191 -11.93 30.93 -10.17
C SER A 191 -12.52 29.53 -10.37
N LEU A 192 -11.77 28.47 -10.04
CA LEU A 192 -12.21 27.08 -10.15
C LEU A 192 -12.97 26.60 -8.91
N SER A 193 -12.42 26.87 -7.72
CA SER A 193 -13.03 26.52 -6.45
C SER A 193 -12.41 27.34 -5.32
N ASP A 194 -13.21 27.58 -4.29
CA ASP A 194 -12.78 28.05 -2.97
C ASP A 194 -12.12 26.95 -2.12
N HIS A 195 -12.00 25.72 -2.64
CA HIS A 195 -11.31 24.62 -1.97
C HIS A 195 -9.97 24.27 -2.61
N ASN A 196 -8.96 24.04 -1.76
CA ASN A 196 -7.68 23.47 -2.16
C ASN A 196 -7.71 21.93 -2.08
N PRO A 197 -7.21 21.22 -3.10
CA PRO A 197 -7.15 19.76 -3.08
C PRO A 197 -6.27 19.20 -1.96
N VAL A 198 -6.73 18.12 -1.33
CA VAL A 198 -5.92 17.29 -0.44
C VAL A 198 -5.39 16.08 -1.20
N ILE A 199 -4.07 15.87 -1.20
CA ILE A 199 -3.41 14.77 -1.89
C ILE A 199 -2.76 13.86 -0.84
N THR A 200 -3.14 12.58 -0.83
CA THR A 200 -2.55 11.58 0.07
C THR A 200 -1.87 10.47 -0.73
N TYR A 201 -0.62 10.18 -0.38
CA TYR A 201 0.21 9.16 -1.02
C TYR A 201 0.24 7.88 -0.18
N PHE A 202 0.04 6.75 -0.84
CA PHE A 202 0.14 5.41 -0.25
C PHE A 202 1.22 4.59 -0.93
N ASP A 203 1.85 3.70 -0.18
CA ASP A 203 2.79 2.71 -0.70
C ASP A 203 2.04 1.71 -1.58
N SER A 204 2.45 1.68 -2.85
CA SER A 204 2.02 0.71 -3.86
C SER A 204 2.24 -0.76 -3.45
N SER A 205 3.05 -1.04 -2.42
CA SER A 205 3.14 -2.37 -1.83
C SER A 205 1.77 -2.88 -1.40
N LEU A 206 0.84 -2.02 -0.98
CA LEU A 206 -0.55 -2.40 -0.68
C LEU A 206 -1.19 -3.20 -1.83
N LEU A 207 -0.87 -2.87 -3.09
CA LEU A 207 -1.46 -3.52 -4.26
C LEU A 207 -0.71 -4.81 -4.66
N ARG A 208 0.47 -5.05 -4.07
CA ARG A 208 1.40 -6.13 -4.43
C ARG A 208 1.63 -7.12 -3.27
N SER A 209 1.39 -6.71 -2.03
CA SER A 209 1.71 -7.45 -0.81
C SER A 209 0.62 -8.44 -0.46
N SER A 210 0.57 -9.53 -1.21
CA SER A 210 -0.12 -10.73 -0.72
C SER A 210 0.51 -11.95 -1.37
N ILE A 211 1.55 -12.44 -0.72
CA ILE A 211 1.85 -13.87 -0.79
C ILE A 211 0.53 -14.57 -0.40
N LYS A 212 -0.12 -15.26 -1.36
CA LYS A 212 -1.35 -16.02 -1.11
C LYS A 212 -1.21 -16.80 0.20
N LEU A 213 -2.24 -16.85 1.04
CA LEU A 213 -2.19 -17.57 2.32
C LEU A 213 -1.68 -19.00 2.16
N ALA A 214 -2.04 -19.67 1.06
CA ALA A 214 -1.51 -20.97 0.66
C ALA A 214 0.02 -20.97 0.48
N ARG A 215 0.58 -19.96 -0.19
CA ARG A 215 2.03 -19.78 -0.39
C ARG A 215 2.74 -19.39 0.90
N ALA A 216 2.11 -18.61 1.78
CA ALA A 216 2.65 -18.28 3.10
C ALA A 216 2.72 -19.52 4.01
N ARG A 217 1.72 -20.39 3.94
CA ARG A 217 1.72 -21.72 4.60
C ARG A 217 2.80 -22.63 4.01
N GLN A 218 3.00 -22.61 2.70
CA GLN A 218 4.08 -23.33 2.02
C GLN A 218 5.47 -22.86 2.48
N LEU A 219 5.66 -21.54 2.63
CA LEU A 219 6.91 -20.93 3.11
C LEU A 219 7.15 -21.12 4.62
N LYS A 220 6.11 -21.36 5.43
CA LYS A 220 6.21 -21.69 6.86
C LYS A 220 6.56 -23.15 7.15
N ARG A 221 6.61 -24.04 6.15
CA ARG A 221 7.21 -25.37 6.32
C ARG A 221 8.70 -25.18 6.58
N ARG A 222 9.11 -25.39 7.84
CA ARG A 222 10.50 -25.25 8.29
C ARG A 222 11.44 -26.09 7.41
N THR A 223 12.16 -25.44 6.50
CA THR A 223 13.37 -26.00 5.92
C THR A 223 14.55 -25.38 6.66
N ARG A 224 15.25 -26.21 7.45
CA ARG A 224 16.55 -25.85 8.03
C ARG A 224 17.55 -25.93 6.88
N ARG A 225 18.10 -24.79 6.46
CA ARG A 225 19.26 -24.75 5.56
C ARG A 225 20.45 -24.33 6.41
N ILE A 226 21.36 -25.27 6.66
CA ILE A 226 22.63 -25.02 7.33
C ILE A 226 23.56 -24.47 6.26
N PHE A 227 24.12 -23.28 6.47
CA PHE A 227 25.19 -22.76 5.62
C PHE A 227 26.51 -23.04 6.32
N LEU A 228 27.39 -23.79 5.65
CA LEU A 228 28.81 -23.85 5.97
C LEU A 228 29.43 -22.54 5.47
N LEU A 229 29.97 -21.75 6.40
CA LEU A 229 30.39 -20.36 6.16
C LEU A 229 31.76 -20.26 5.45
N ASP A 230 32.49 -21.37 5.29
CA ASP A 230 33.89 -21.34 4.85
C ASP A 230 34.09 -21.60 3.34
N SER A 231 33.03 -21.61 2.53
CA SER A 231 33.16 -21.90 1.09
C SER A 231 32.25 -21.04 0.20
N VAL A 232 32.19 -19.73 0.44
CA VAL A 232 31.51 -18.81 -0.48
C VAL A 232 32.51 -18.22 -1.46
N SER A 233 32.57 -18.81 -2.66
CA SER A 233 33.20 -18.20 -3.83
C SER A 233 32.29 -17.09 -4.40
N PRO A 234 32.84 -16.02 -5.03
CA PRO A 234 32.08 -14.83 -5.43
C PRO A 234 31.11 -15.04 -6.60
N ALA A 235 31.02 -16.26 -7.14
CA ALA A 235 30.39 -16.54 -8.43
C ALA A 235 29.22 -17.53 -8.31
N LEU A 236 28.32 -17.32 -7.36
CA LEU A 236 26.99 -17.93 -7.44
C LEU A 236 26.03 -17.21 -6.49
N ASN A 237 25.12 -16.39 -7.04
CA ASN A 237 23.75 -16.16 -6.51
C ASN A 237 23.03 -15.08 -7.33
N ASP A 238 22.19 -15.48 -8.28
CA ASP A 238 21.12 -14.65 -8.88
C ASP A 238 19.90 -14.57 -7.95
N HIS A 239 20.14 -14.21 -6.70
CA HIS A 239 19.08 -13.90 -5.75
C HIS A 239 19.26 -12.46 -5.33
N THR A 240 18.25 -11.64 -5.64
CA THR A 240 18.12 -10.29 -5.10
C THR A 240 18.46 -10.34 -3.61
N PRO A 241 19.52 -9.64 -3.15
CA PRO A 241 19.79 -9.57 -1.73
C PRO A 241 18.61 -8.80 -1.13
N LYS A 242 17.70 -9.52 -0.49
CA LYS A 242 16.74 -8.90 0.43
C LYS A 242 17.58 -8.11 1.41
N LEU A 243 17.24 -6.85 1.62
CA LEU A 243 17.85 -6.00 2.63
C LEU A 243 18.02 -6.85 3.91
N PRO A 244 19.25 -7.08 4.39
CA PRO A 244 19.48 -7.87 5.60
C PRO A 244 18.53 -7.40 6.71
N LYS A 245 17.86 -8.33 7.40
CA LYS A 245 16.81 -8.00 8.40
C LYS A 245 17.28 -6.99 9.45
N ASP A 246 18.59 -6.95 9.70
CA ASP A 246 19.24 -6.04 10.63
C ASP A 246 19.15 -4.57 10.20
N LEU A 247 19.09 -4.31 8.89
CA LEU A 247 19.00 -2.96 8.29
C LEU A 247 17.57 -2.39 8.32
N GLU A 248 16.57 -3.22 8.02
CA GLU A 248 15.17 -2.81 8.21
C GLU A 248 14.90 -2.43 9.67
N THR A 249 15.50 -3.18 10.59
CA THR A 249 15.41 -2.93 12.03
C THR A 249 16.12 -1.61 12.41
N LEU A 250 17.29 -1.32 11.84
CA LEU A 250 18.01 -0.05 12.02
C LEU A 250 17.17 1.16 11.60
N VAL A 251 16.54 1.12 10.42
CA VAL A 251 15.68 2.21 9.92
C VAL A 251 14.50 2.45 10.85
N GLN A 252 13.88 1.37 11.35
CA GLN A 252 12.78 1.49 12.31
C GLN A 252 13.23 2.12 13.64
N TYR A 253 14.43 1.80 14.12
CA TYR A 253 15.01 2.39 15.32
C TYR A 253 15.38 3.86 15.14
N TYR A 254 15.98 4.24 14.01
CA TYR A 254 16.30 5.62 13.70
C TYR A 254 15.03 6.49 13.62
N ARG A 255 13.99 6.01 12.93
CA ARG A 255 12.67 6.70 12.87
C ARG A 255 12.04 6.83 14.26
N PHE A 256 12.15 5.80 15.09
CA PHE A 256 11.65 5.83 16.45
C PHE A 256 12.38 6.87 17.30
N LEU A 257 13.72 6.93 17.25
CA LEU A 257 14.51 7.92 17.98
C LEU A 257 14.14 9.34 17.62
N ASN A 258 13.98 9.64 16.32
CA ASN A 258 13.57 10.99 15.88
C ASN A 258 12.17 11.37 16.37
N ARG A 259 11.25 10.42 16.48
CA ARG A 259 9.92 10.67 17.09
C ARG A 259 10.04 11.02 18.57
N VAL A 260 10.83 10.25 19.33
CA VAL A 260 11.04 10.53 20.76
C VAL A 260 11.73 11.88 20.94
N LEU A 261 12.75 12.17 20.13
CA LEU A 261 13.46 13.44 20.14
C LEU A 261 12.52 14.62 19.90
N HIS A 262 11.61 14.49 18.93
CA HIS A 262 10.59 15.49 18.66
C HIS A 262 9.63 15.68 19.86
N SER A 263 9.16 14.58 20.48
CA SER A 263 8.31 14.66 21.68
C SER A 263 9.01 15.37 22.84
N ILE A 264 10.28 15.06 23.10
CA ILE A 264 11.08 15.73 24.14
C ILE A 264 11.33 17.20 23.80
N ARG A 265 11.56 17.53 22.53
CA ARG A 265 11.71 18.92 22.06
C ARG A 265 10.44 19.74 22.34
N LEU A 266 9.26 19.16 22.12
CA LEU A 266 7.98 19.81 22.41
C LEU A 266 7.79 20.02 23.91
N LEU A 267 8.06 19.01 24.73
CA LEU A 267 7.98 19.13 26.19
C LEU A 267 8.99 20.14 26.76
N ARG A 268 10.18 20.26 26.16
CA ARG A 268 11.16 21.29 26.51
C ARG A 268 10.64 22.70 26.19
N LYS A 269 9.96 22.88 25.06
CA LYS A 269 9.46 24.20 24.61
C LYS A 269 8.16 24.60 25.31
N TYR A 270 7.30 23.63 25.61
CA TYR A 270 5.96 23.83 26.15
C TYR A 270 5.76 22.97 27.40
N LEU A 271 6.49 23.27 28.49
CA LEU A 271 6.47 22.45 29.70
C LEU A 271 5.07 22.32 30.32
N HIS A 272 4.24 23.35 30.18
CA HIS A 272 2.83 23.36 30.64
C HIS A 272 1.93 22.36 29.90
N SER A 273 2.35 21.82 28.75
CA SER A 273 1.62 20.77 28.02
C SER A 273 1.84 19.36 28.59
N PHE A 274 2.72 19.23 29.60
CA PHE A 274 3.00 17.96 30.25
C PHE A 274 1.74 17.37 30.90
N SER A 275 1.60 16.04 30.81
CA SER A 275 0.49 15.30 31.42
C SER A 275 0.93 13.88 31.73
N SER A 276 0.19 13.18 32.60
CA SER A 276 0.46 11.78 32.97
C SER A 276 0.50 10.82 31.76
N SER A 277 -0.14 11.19 30.65
CA SER A 277 -0.06 10.45 29.38
C SER A 277 1.35 10.43 28.78
N HIS A 278 2.13 11.49 29.00
CA HIS A 278 3.51 11.60 28.55
C HIS A 278 4.43 10.65 29.34
N ASP A 279 4.22 10.54 30.66
CA ASP A 279 4.93 9.56 31.48
C ASP A 279 4.62 8.12 31.05
N ARG A 280 3.35 7.80 30.80
CA ARG A 280 2.95 6.47 30.33
C ARG A 280 3.59 6.12 28.98
N LYS A 281 3.65 7.08 28.05
CA LYS A 281 4.35 6.92 26.76
C LYS A 281 5.87 6.80 26.97
N TRP A 282 6.43 7.59 27.87
CA TRP A 282 7.86 7.59 28.17
C TRP A 282 8.32 6.26 28.74
N SER A 283 7.58 5.63 29.65
CA SER A 283 7.93 4.29 30.16
C SER A 283 8.05 3.25 29.03
N ILE A 284 7.16 3.32 28.04
CA ILE A 284 7.22 2.45 26.85
C ILE A 284 8.43 2.81 25.98
N TYR A 285 8.69 4.11 25.81
CA TYR A 285 9.84 4.58 25.04
C TYR A 285 11.16 4.18 25.70
N LEU A 286 11.28 4.28 27.02
CA LEU A 286 12.46 3.95 27.80
C LEU A 286 12.91 2.50 27.58
N ILE A 287 11.98 1.54 27.59
CA ILE A 287 12.26 0.13 27.31
C ILE A 287 12.85 -0.03 25.90
N ARG A 288 12.23 0.62 24.92
CA ARG A 288 12.66 0.53 23.52
C ARG A 288 14.00 1.23 23.28
N LEU A 289 14.24 2.37 23.93
CA LEU A 289 15.51 3.09 23.91
C LEU A 289 16.63 2.25 24.54
N GLY A 290 16.36 1.62 25.68
CA GLY A 290 17.30 0.71 26.34
C GLY A 290 17.73 -0.44 25.43
N ASN A 291 16.78 -1.07 24.74
CA ASN A 291 17.08 -2.12 23.75
C ASN A 291 17.96 -1.60 22.60
N ILE A 292 17.71 -0.40 22.08
CA ILE A 292 18.50 0.21 21.01
C ILE A 292 19.92 0.51 21.49
N PHE A 293 20.08 1.13 22.67
CA PHE A 293 21.40 1.43 23.22
C PHE A 293 22.20 0.17 23.53
N HIS A 294 21.54 -0.92 23.92
CA HIS A 294 22.19 -2.21 24.10
C HIS A 294 22.60 -2.84 22.75
N LEU A 295 21.70 -2.84 21.76
CA LEU A 295 21.95 -3.42 20.42
C LEU A 295 23.11 -2.73 19.70
N TYR A 296 23.21 -1.41 19.81
CA TYR A 296 24.28 -0.62 19.18
C TYR A 296 25.31 -0.14 20.20
N LYS A 297 25.55 -0.90 21.27
CA LYS A 297 26.53 -0.55 22.33
C LYS A 297 27.91 -0.20 21.77
N SER A 298 28.33 -0.84 20.68
CA SER A 298 29.61 -0.53 19.99
C SER A 298 29.67 0.88 19.40
N CYS A 299 28.53 1.52 19.15
CA CYS A 299 28.44 2.89 18.65
C CYS A 299 28.44 3.94 19.77
N PHE A 300 28.21 3.53 21.02
CA PHE A 300 28.12 4.44 22.18
C PHE A 300 29.31 4.23 23.12
N SER A 301 30.08 5.28 23.40
CA SER A 301 31.20 5.19 24.36
C SER A 301 30.75 4.83 25.78
N THR A 302 29.55 5.27 26.17
CA THR A 302 28.88 4.93 27.43
C THR A 302 27.37 4.85 27.19
N ILE A 303 26.68 3.87 27.79
CA ILE A 303 25.21 3.75 27.66
C ILE A 303 24.56 4.97 28.33
N PRO A 304 23.74 5.76 27.61
CA PRO A 304 23.13 6.94 28.20
C PRO A 304 22.13 6.59 29.30
N VAL A 305 22.25 7.25 30.45
CA VAL A 305 21.29 7.13 31.55
C VAL A 305 20.13 8.09 31.32
N LEU A 306 18.94 7.53 31.21
CA LEU A 306 17.70 8.27 31.02
C LEU A 306 16.83 8.20 32.29
N PRO A 307 16.08 9.27 32.62
CA PRO A 307 15.21 9.26 33.80
C PRO A 307 14.06 8.27 33.63
N THR A 308 13.65 7.64 34.74
CA THR A 308 12.57 6.65 34.77
C THR A 308 11.19 7.26 34.56
N THR A 309 11.00 8.51 34.99
CA THR A 309 9.78 9.30 34.79
C THR A 309 10.13 10.72 34.33
N LEU A 310 9.30 11.28 33.45
CA LEU A 310 9.41 12.67 33.01
C LEU A 310 8.78 13.65 34.01
N SER A 311 7.86 13.21 34.87
CA SER A 311 7.28 14.04 35.95
C SER A 311 8.30 14.59 36.94
N SER A 312 9.43 13.90 37.12
CA SER A 312 10.53 14.35 37.99
C SER A 312 11.48 15.34 37.30
N CYS A 313 11.33 15.55 35.98
CA CYS A 313 12.25 16.35 35.18
C CYS A 313 11.89 17.84 35.21
N ARG A 314 12.89 18.69 35.46
CA ARG A 314 12.83 20.14 35.26
C ARG A 314 13.39 20.51 33.87
N ALA A 315 13.35 21.80 33.51
CA ALA A 315 13.79 22.28 32.20
C ALA A 315 15.21 21.81 31.82
N ASP A 316 16.14 21.81 32.78
CA ASP A 316 17.52 21.36 32.58
C ASP A 316 17.62 19.85 32.32
N ASN A 317 16.75 19.05 32.96
CA ASN A 317 16.65 17.62 32.69
C ASN A 317 16.16 17.36 31.25
N PHE A 318 15.16 18.11 30.76
CA PHE A 318 14.69 17.99 29.37
C PHE A 318 15.75 18.39 28.35
N LYS A 319 16.57 19.41 28.65
CA LYS A 319 17.72 19.78 27.83
C LYS A 319 18.74 18.64 27.77
N HIS A 320 19.11 18.08 28.91
CA HIS A 320 20.03 16.94 28.98
C HIS A 320 19.53 15.70 28.21
N ILE A 321 18.24 15.34 28.36
CA ILE A 321 17.63 14.23 27.61
C ILE A 321 17.67 14.53 26.10
N PHE A 322 17.34 15.76 25.70
CA PHE A 322 17.35 16.16 24.30
C PHE A 322 18.76 16.05 23.70
N ASP A 323 19.78 16.48 24.43
CA ASP A 323 21.18 16.44 23.97
C ASP A 323 21.66 14.98 23.80
N ILE A 324 21.36 14.11 24.78
CA ILE A 324 21.63 12.66 24.70
C ILE A 324 20.97 12.04 23.46
N LEU A 325 19.68 12.29 23.26
CA LEU A 325 18.92 11.69 22.16
C LEU A 325 19.36 12.25 20.81
N SER A 326 19.72 13.53 20.74
CA SER A 326 20.25 14.17 19.53
C SER A 326 21.60 13.58 19.13
N HIS A 327 22.50 13.44 20.10
CA HIS A 327 23.79 12.80 19.88
C HIS A 327 23.63 11.34 19.42
N SER A 328 22.74 10.59 20.09
CA SER A 328 22.45 9.21 19.73
C SER A 328 21.84 9.05 18.34
N SER A 329 20.94 9.96 17.95
CA SER A 329 20.36 9.99 16.60
C SER A 329 21.44 10.29 15.54
N SER A 330 22.37 11.20 15.82
CA SER A 330 23.48 11.54 14.92
C SER A 330 24.42 10.35 14.70
N LEU A 331 24.78 9.61 15.76
CA LEU A 331 25.61 8.40 15.66
C LEU A 331 24.94 7.32 14.78
N LEU A 332 23.64 7.10 14.96
CA LEU A 332 22.89 6.11 14.18
C LEU A 332 22.60 6.58 12.74
N ARG A 333 22.59 7.90 12.49
CA ARG A 333 22.46 8.48 11.14
C ARG A 333 23.62 8.06 10.24
N GLY A 334 24.84 7.94 10.79
CA GLY A 334 26.01 7.48 10.04
C GLY A 334 25.87 6.06 9.49
N LEU A 335 25.27 5.15 10.28
CA LEU A 335 24.99 3.78 9.85
C LEU A 335 23.90 3.74 8.76
N HIS A 336 22.86 4.56 8.91
CA HIS A 336 21.82 4.68 7.89
C HIS A 336 22.32 5.28 6.57
N LEU A 337 23.29 6.19 6.62
CA LEU A 337 23.88 6.76 5.40
C LEU A 337 24.74 5.74 4.64
N LYS A 338 25.55 4.96 5.36
CA LYS A 338 26.32 3.84 4.77
C LYS A 338 25.42 2.76 4.17
N GLU A 339 24.25 2.52 4.76
CA GLU A 339 23.23 1.64 4.17
C GLU A 339 22.74 2.19 2.83
N LYS A 340 22.42 3.49 2.76
CA LYS A 340 21.94 4.12 1.53
C LYS A 340 22.99 4.02 0.42
N GLU A 341 24.26 4.28 0.76
CA GLU A 341 25.38 4.11 -0.16
C GLU A 341 25.49 2.66 -0.68
N TYR A 342 25.32 1.67 0.18
CA TYR A 342 25.30 0.26 -0.23
C TYR A 342 24.14 -0.08 -1.18
N GLN A 343 22.95 0.45 -0.90
CA GLN A 343 21.79 0.28 -1.79
C GLN A 343 22.04 0.89 -3.16
N ASP A 344 22.57 2.12 -3.19
CA ASP A 344 22.88 2.84 -4.43
C ASP A 344 23.95 2.09 -5.25
N LEU A 345 24.98 1.55 -4.59
CA LEU A 345 26.00 0.70 -5.24
C LEU A 345 25.41 -0.60 -5.80
N SER A 346 24.53 -1.26 -5.04
CA SER A 346 23.85 -2.47 -5.51
C SER A 346 22.95 -2.17 -6.72
N ILE A 347 22.21 -1.07 -6.71
CA ILE A 347 21.38 -0.66 -7.85
C ILE A 347 22.25 -0.42 -9.07
N LYS A 348 23.34 0.33 -8.91
CA LYS A 348 24.28 0.63 -10.01
C LYS A 348 24.86 -0.65 -10.62
N SER A 349 25.33 -1.58 -9.79
CA SER A 349 25.84 -2.87 -10.26
C SER A 349 24.80 -3.70 -11.02
N HIS A 350 23.52 -3.67 -10.60
CA HIS A 350 22.45 -4.37 -11.30
C HIS A 350 22.08 -3.71 -12.64
N ILE A 351 22.23 -2.38 -12.75
CA ILE A 351 22.07 -1.66 -14.03
C ILE A 351 23.20 -2.06 -14.97
N GLU A 352 24.45 -1.98 -14.51
CA GLU A 352 25.64 -2.37 -15.30
C GLU A 352 25.54 -3.83 -15.79
N LYS A 353 25.10 -4.76 -14.93
CA LYS A 353 24.86 -6.16 -15.32
C LYS A 353 23.72 -6.29 -16.35
N ARG A 354 22.68 -5.46 -16.26
CA ARG A 354 21.57 -5.48 -17.22
C ARG A 354 22.03 -4.96 -18.58
N ASP A 355 22.81 -3.89 -18.60
CA ASP A 355 23.36 -3.30 -19.81
C ASP A 355 24.32 -4.29 -20.48
N LEU A 356 25.19 -4.95 -19.71
CA LEU A 356 26.03 -6.03 -20.23
C LEU A 356 25.18 -7.18 -20.82
N ASN A 357 24.13 -7.61 -20.11
CA ASN A 357 23.25 -8.66 -20.61
C ASN A 357 22.48 -8.26 -21.88
N PHE A 358 22.23 -6.96 -22.11
CA PHE A 358 21.61 -6.50 -23.36
C PHE A 358 22.49 -6.85 -24.56
N ASP A 359 23.81 -6.68 -24.42
CA ASP A 359 24.78 -6.98 -25.48
C ASP A 359 25.12 -8.47 -25.57
N THR A 360 25.17 -9.20 -24.44
CA THR A 360 25.70 -10.57 -24.40
C THR A 360 24.67 -11.69 -24.28
N ASP A 361 23.52 -11.45 -23.63
CA ASP A 361 22.46 -12.45 -23.40
C ASP A 361 21.07 -11.79 -23.31
N ILE A 362 20.48 -11.61 -24.49
CA ILE A 362 19.14 -11.03 -24.68
C ILE A 362 18.08 -11.76 -23.83
N SER A 363 18.20 -13.07 -23.65
CA SER A 363 17.24 -13.83 -22.83
C SER A 363 17.33 -13.44 -21.35
N SER A 364 18.53 -13.32 -20.81
CA SER A 364 18.75 -12.86 -19.44
C SER A 364 18.36 -11.39 -19.27
N PHE A 365 18.62 -10.54 -20.26
CA PHE A 365 18.14 -9.16 -20.29
C PHE A 365 16.61 -9.09 -20.23
N ILE A 366 15.90 -9.78 -21.14
CA ILE A 366 14.42 -9.77 -21.18
C ILE A 366 13.84 -10.28 -19.86
N ASN A 367 14.41 -11.34 -19.29
CA ASN A 367 13.94 -11.85 -17.99
C ASN A 367 14.15 -10.85 -16.85
N SER A 368 15.28 -10.14 -16.83
CA SER A 368 15.59 -9.07 -15.87
C SER A 368 14.67 -7.85 -16.06
N ALA A 369 14.53 -7.35 -17.30
CA ALA A 369 13.76 -6.16 -17.64
C ALA A 369 12.26 -6.34 -17.38
N LEU A 370 11.71 -7.51 -17.72
CA LEU A 370 10.30 -7.83 -17.46
C LEU A 370 10.04 -8.28 -16.02
N SER A 371 11.05 -8.24 -15.14
CA SER A 371 10.97 -8.76 -13.77
C SER A 371 10.43 -10.20 -13.72
N ARG A 372 10.72 -10.99 -14.74
CA ARG A 372 10.24 -12.37 -14.88
C ARG A 372 11.11 -13.29 -14.03
N SER A 373 10.63 -13.60 -12.83
CA SER A 373 11.19 -14.71 -12.06
C SER A 373 10.77 -16.04 -12.69
N ARG A 374 11.73 -16.84 -13.14
CA ARG A 374 11.45 -18.24 -13.54
C ARG A 374 10.99 -18.99 -12.30
N ARG A 375 9.78 -19.54 -12.35
CA ARG A 375 9.28 -20.43 -11.30
C ARG A 375 9.96 -21.76 -11.48
N ARG A 376 10.97 -22.04 -10.66
CA ARG A 376 11.62 -23.35 -10.59
C ARG A 376 10.90 -24.20 -9.56
N ILE A 377 10.55 -25.42 -9.94
CA ILE A 377 10.19 -26.48 -9.00
C ILE A 377 11.48 -27.27 -8.76
N VAL A 378 11.88 -27.43 -7.51
CA VAL A 378 12.99 -28.30 -7.13
C VAL A 378 12.35 -29.61 -6.69
N LEU A 379 12.69 -30.70 -7.36
CA LEU A 379 12.23 -32.04 -7.04
C LEU A 379 13.37 -32.76 -6.35
N ASP A 380 13.27 -32.89 -5.03
CA ASP A 380 14.30 -33.54 -4.22
C ASP A 380 14.05 -35.04 -4.05
N ARG A 381 12.81 -35.49 -4.32
CA ARG A 381 12.37 -36.89 -4.25
C ARG A 381 11.23 -37.13 -5.22
N VAL A 382 11.27 -38.25 -5.94
CA VAL A 382 10.23 -38.63 -6.90
C VAL A 382 9.78 -40.07 -6.62
N PHE A 383 8.48 -40.28 -6.48
CA PHE A 383 7.90 -41.62 -6.43
C PHE A 383 7.62 -42.10 -7.85
N ILE A 384 8.15 -43.27 -8.21
CA ILE A 384 7.86 -43.94 -9.48
C ILE A 384 7.12 -45.25 -9.21
N ASP A 385 6.14 -45.55 -10.05
CA ASP A 385 5.44 -46.84 -10.04
C ASP A 385 6.33 -47.87 -10.74
N HIS A 386 6.91 -48.79 -9.96
CA HIS A 386 7.70 -49.91 -10.47
C HIS A 386 6.86 -51.20 -10.39
N PRO A 387 6.98 -52.14 -11.35
CA PRO A 387 6.10 -53.30 -11.48
C PRO A 387 6.00 -54.21 -10.24
N THR A 388 6.98 -54.20 -9.35
CA THR A 388 6.99 -55.00 -8.12
C THR A 388 6.60 -54.22 -6.86
N ALA A 389 6.97 -52.95 -6.74
CA ALA A 389 6.60 -52.07 -5.62
C ALA A 389 6.98 -50.62 -5.95
N PRO A 390 6.22 -49.60 -5.53
CA PRO A 390 6.57 -48.20 -5.76
C PRO A 390 7.93 -47.85 -5.17
N ARG A 391 8.79 -47.20 -5.97
CA ARG A 391 10.17 -46.85 -5.61
C ARG A 391 10.31 -45.34 -5.41
N LEU A 392 10.97 -44.96 -4.33
CA LEU A 392 11.33 -43.56 -4.06
C LEU A 392 12.73 -43.27 -4.59
N LEU A 393 12.83 -42.37 -5.57
CA LEU A 393 14.08 -41.84 -6.07
C LEU A 393 14.51 -40.65 -5.22
N THR A 394 15.79 -40.64 -4.86
CA THR A 394 16.44 -39.57 -4.07
C THR A 394 17.73 -39.07 -4.71
N ASP A 395 18.27 -39.82 -5.68
CA ASP A 395 19.46 -39.44 -6.43
C ASP A 395 19.09 -38.39 -7.51
N PRO A 396 19.87 -37.29 -7.68
CA PRO A 396 19.56 -36.23 -8.63
C PRO A 396 19.50 -36.68 -10.10
N LEU A 397 20.33 -37.64 -10.52
CA LEU A 397 20.36 -38.13 -11.89
C LEU A 397 19.12 -38.99 -12.16
N ASP A 398 18.83 -39.93 -11.26
CA ASP A 398 17.64 -40.79 -11.35
C ASP A 398 16.34 -39.97 -11.35
N ILE A 399 16.27 -38.92 -10.51
CA ILE A 399 15.12 -38.00 -10.47
C ILE A 399 14.98 -37.26 -11.80
N SER A 400 16.08 -36.77 -12.37
CA SER A 400 16.06 -36.05 -13.65
C SER A 400 15.51 -36.94 -14.77
N ASP A 401 16.02 -38.16 -14.88
CA ASP A 401 15.63 -39.10 -15.93
C ASP A 401 14.15 -39.49 -15.79
N ALA A 402 13.71 -39.84 -14.57
CA ALA A 402 12.31 -40.19 -14.31
C ALA A 402 11.34 -39.04 -14.63
N VAL A 403 11.71 -37.80 -14.31
CA VAL A 403 10.90 -36.61 -14.59
C VAL A 403 10.81 -36.35 -16.10
N VAL A 404 11.93 -36.47 -16.82
CA VAL A 404 11.95 -36.34 -18.28
C VAL A 404 11.04 -37.40 -18.92
N THR A 405 11.18 -38.67 -18.54
CA THR A 405 10.34 -39.76 -19.05
C THR A 405 8.86 -39.54 -18.73
N HIS A 406 8.53 -39.08 -17.52
CA HIS A 406 7.14 -38.78 -17.16
C HIS A 406 6.56 -37.70 -18.07
N PHE A 407 7.19 -36.53 -18.19
CA PHE A 407 6.62 -35.41 -18.97
C PHE A 407 6.60 -35.65 -20.48
N GLN A 408 7.51 -36.46 -21.02
CA GLN A 408 7.47 -36.88 -22.41
C GLN A 408 6.26 -37.79 -22.72
N ASN A 409 5.79 -38.56 -21.74
CA ASN A 409 4.73 -39.55 -21.92
C ASN A 409 3.40 -39.20 -21.22
N ALA A 410 3.38 -38.16 -20.38
CA ALA A 410 2.24 -37.78 -19.54
C ALA A 410 1.02 -37.34 -20.34
N VAL A 411 1.23 -36.83 -21.56
CA VAL A 411 0.16 -36.50 -22.49
C VAL A 411 0.28 -37.47 -23.66
N PRO A 412 -0.75 -38.28 -23.96
CA PRO A 412 -0.73 -39.10 -25.17
C PRO A 412 -0.64 -38.15 -26.36
N ILE A 413 0.51 -38.14 -27.03
CA ILE A 413 0.67 -37.46 -28.30
C ILE A 413 -0.22 -38.21 -29.29
N LYS A 414 -1.46 -37.77 -29.47
CA LYS A 414 -2.25 -38.15 -30.64
C LYS A 414 -1.54 -37.51 -31.83
N SER A 415 -0.60 -38.24 -32.41
CA SER A 415 0.39 -37.80 -33.39
C SER A 415 -0.19 -37.56 -34.79
N ILE A 416 -1.45 -37.14 -34.89
CA ILE A 416 -2.03 -36.76 -36.17
C ILE A 416 -2.81 -35.46 -35.93
N PRO A 417 -2.24 -34.30 -36.28
CA PRO A 417 -3.02 -33.08 -36.39
C PRO A 417 -4.19 -33.34 -37.33
N PRO A 418 -5.43 -32.92 -36.99
CA PRO A 418 -6.56 -33.07 -37.88
C PRO A 418 -6.27 -32.33 -39.19
N LEU A 419 -6.23 -33.08 -40.31
CA LEU A 419 -5.90 -32.56 -41.64
C LEU A 419 -6.94 -31.58 -42.19
N HIS A 420 -8.17 -31.62 -41.65
CA HIS A 420 -9.28 -30.80 -42.06
C HIS A 420 -10.07 -30.27 -40.86
N LEU A 421 -10.69 -29.11 -41.01
CA LEU A 421 -11.56 -28.48 -39.99
C LEU A 421 -12.70 -29.41 -39.54
N SER A 422 -13.18 -30.29 -40.44
CA SER A 422 -14.18 -31.32 -40.17
C SER A 422 -13.70 -32.47 -39.28
N ALA A 423 -12.39 -32.60 -39.05
CA ALA A 423 -11.81 -33.56 -38.11
C ALA A 423 -11.62 -32.97 -36.69
N LEU A 424 -11.92 -31.68 -36.51
CA LEU A 424 -11.93 -31.06 -35.18
C LEU A 424 -13.20 -31.43 -34.39
N PRO A 425 -13.09 -31.59 -33.06
CA PRO A 425 -14.25 -31.68 -32.17
C PRO A 425 -15.16 -30.45 -32.31
N ASP A 426 -16.47 -30.63 -32.12
CA ASP A 426 -17.49 -29.59 -32.37
C ASP A 426 -17.20 -28.26 -31.69
N ARG A 427 -16.72 -28.30 -30.45
CA ARG A 427 -16.31 -27.10 -29.68
C ARG A 427 -15.28 -26.25 -30.41
N TRP A 428 -14.31 -26.87 -31.09
CA TRP A 428 -13.27 -26.17 -31.81
C TRP A 428 -13.70 -25.86 -33.24
N ARG A 429 -14.52 -26.71 -33.85
CA ARG A 429 -15.10 -26.44 -35.17
C ARG A 429 -15.87 -25.13 -35.18
N SER A 430 -16.69 -24.85 -34.17
CA SER A 430 -17.43 -23.58 -34.08
C SER A 430 -16.52 -22.36 -33.94
N GLU A 431 -15.42 -22.47 -33.21
CA GLU A 431 -14.48 -21.36 -32.96
C GLU A 431 -13.59 -21.04 -34.17
N TYR A 432 -13.28 -22.05 -34.98
CA TYR A 432 -12.41 -21.91 -36.16
C TYR A 432 -13.17 -21.86 -37.49
N SER A 433 -14.51 -21.91 -37.47
CA SER A 433 -15.33 -21.63 -38.65
C SER A 433 -15.22 -20.17 -39.06
N PRO A 434 -15.24 -19.86 -40.37
CA PRO A 434 -15.30 -18.49 -40.85
C PRO A 434 -16.46 -17.72 -40.22
N MET A 435 -16.18 -16.52 -39.71
CA MET A 435 -17.20 -15.62 -39.21
C MET A 435 -17.93 -14.93 -40.37
N ASP A 436 -19.25 -14.93 -40.36
CA ASP A 436 -20.09 -14.32 -41.41
C ASP A 436 -19.85 -12.82 -41.59
N SER A 437 -19.37 -12.14 -40.54
CA SER A 437 -19.03 -10.71 -40.54
C SER A 437 -17.68 -10.38 -41.17
N VAL A 438 -16.89 -11.40 -41.53
CA VAL A 438 -15.52 -11.27 -42.03
C VAL A 438 -15.45 -11.82 -43.45
N SER A 439 -14.86 -11.06 -44.37
CA SER A 439 -14.74 -11.46 -45.77
C SER A 439 -14.08 -12.85 -45.90
N PRO A 440 -14.67 -13.78 -46.69
CA PRO A 440 -14.12 -15.12 -46.90
C PRO A 440 -12.67 -15.15 -47.39
N VAL A 441 -12.26 -14.11 -48.13
CA VAL A 441 -10.92 -13.96 -48.73
C VAL A 441 -9.80 -13.95 -47.69
N ILE A 442 -10.08 -13.57 -46.44
CA ILE A 442 -9.09 -13.57 -45.34
C ILE A 442 -8.71 -15.01 -44.96
N TYR A 443 -9.59 -15.98 -45.15
CA TYR A 443 -9.34 -17.39 -44.82
C TYR A 443 -8.67 -18.16 -45.95
N ASP A 444 -8.70 -17.63 -47.18
CA ASP A 444 -8.06 -18.23 -48.36
C ASP A 444 -6.53 -17.99 -48.41
N SER A 445 -6.01 -17.07 -47.58
CA SER A 445 -4.59 -16.79 -47.49
C SER A 445 -3.99 -17.39 -46.21
N PRO A 446 -3.30 -18.54 -46.27
CA PRO A 446 -2.48 -18.97 -45.15
C PRO A 446 -1.39 -17.91 -44.99
N TYR A 447 -1.39 -17.22 -43.85
CA TYR A 447 -0.33 -16.29 -43.45
C TYR A 447 1.04 -16.85 -43.87
N LEU A 448 1.61 -16.30 -44.94
CA LEU A 448 3.04 -16.41 -45.20
C LEU A 448 3.73 -15.96 -43.91
N PRO A 449 4.62 -16.77 -43.32
CA PRO A 449 5.35 -16.35 -42.14
C PRO A 449 6.06 -15.04 -42.48
N LEU A 450 5.84 -14.02 -41.64
CA LEU A 450 6.58 -12.75 -41.73
C LEU A 450 8.07 -13.08 -41.83
N PRO A 451 8.77 -12.67 -42.90
CA PRO A 451 10.20 -12.87 -42.96
C PRO A 451 10.82 -12.06 -41.83
N TRP A 452 11.39 -12.78 -40.87
CA TRP A 452 12.38 -12.21 -39.96
C TRP A 452 13.50 -11.65 -40.85
N LYS A 453 13.46 -10.34 -41.12
CA LYS A 453 14.63 -9.64 -41.61
C LYS A 453 15.60 -9.54 -40.44
N ASN A 454 16.59 -10.42 -40.43
CA ASN A 454 17.87 -10.12 -39.82
C ASN A 454 18.42 -8.87 -40.51
N GLY A 455 18.51 -7.79 -39.76
CA GLY A 455 19.27 -6.58 -40.06
C GLY A 455 20.01 -6.20 -38.80
#